data_AF-F9LVC1-F1
#
_entry.id   AF-F9LVC1-F1
#
_cell.length_a   1.000
_cell.length_b   1.000
_cell.length_c   1.000
_cell.angle_alpha   90.00
_cell.angle_beta   90.00
_cell.angle_gamma   90.00
#
_symmetry.space_group_name_H-M   'P 1'
#
loop_
_entity.id
_entity.type
_entity.pdbx_description
1 polymer ?
#
loop_
_entity_poly.entity_id
_entity_poly.type
_entity_poly.pdbx_seq_one_letter_code
_entity_poly.pdbx_strand_id
1 'polypeptide(L)'
;MDVDGGFFSNLTEKIINTDNVTHGVNVEVGKEQVAVDLNIVVEYQKNVPALYKEIKDVVVSQVTKMTDLEVVEVNVNVVDIKTKEQHEADSVSLQDRVTDVASSTGEFASEQFEKVKSGIGSGVAAVQEKVGEGVEAVKGEAKENARVH
;
A
#
# COMPACT_ATOMS: atom_id res chain seq x y z
N MET A 1 23.43 -74.11 -15.11
CA MET A 1 23.06 -73.06 -14.13
C MET A 1 22.04 -72.20 -14.83
N ASP A 2 20.78 -72.59 -14.69
CA ASP A 2 19.64 -71.80 -15.13
C ASP A 2 19.33 -70.86 -13.95
N VAL A 3 19.42 -69.56 -14.17
CA VAL A 3 19.04 -68.56 -13.17
C VAL A 3 17.72 -67.97 -13.63
N ASP A 4 16.65 -68.68 -13.29
CA ASP A 4 15.30 -68.15 -13.33
C ASP A 4 15.18 -67.13 -12.19
N GLY A 5 15.53 -65.88 -12.52
CA GLY A 5 15.33 -64.72 -11.67
C GLY A 5 13.88 -64.28 -11.73
N GLY A 6 13.00 -65.08 -11.11
CA GLY A 6 11.64 -64.66 -10.81
C GLY A 6 11.65 -63.26 -10.19
N PHE A 7 10.69 -62.42 -10.61
CA PHE A 7 10.46 -61.00 -10.26
C PHE A 7 10.85 -59.94 -11.30
N PHE A 8 11.72 -60.16 -12.30
CA PHE A 8 12.16 -59.07 -13.19
C PHE A 8 11.79 -59.20 -14.68
N SER A 9 11.47 -60.40 -15.19
CA SER A 9 11.20 -60.60 -16.63
C SER A 9 9.90 -59.93 -17.10
N ASN A 10 8.85 -59.89 -16.29
CA ASN A 10 7.57 -59.31 -16.70
C ASN A 10 7.51 -57.78 -16.66
N LEU A 11 8.42 -57.11 -15.93
CA LEU A 11 8.47 -55.65 -15.89
C LEU A 11 9.24 -55.08 -17.09
N THR A 12 10.28 -55.80 -17.50
CA THR A 12 11.19 -55.40 -18.58
C THR A 12 10.47 -55.38 -19.94
N GLU A 13 9.53 -56.30 -20.17
CA GLU A 13 8.81 -56.40 -21.45
C GLU A 13 7.73 -55.30 -21.63
N LYS A 14 7.26 -54.68 -20.54
CA LYS A 14 6.29 -53.57 -20.60
C LYS A 14 6.93 -52.19 -20.67
N ILE A 15 8.21 -52.07 -20.32
CA ILE A 15 8.94 -50.79 -20.33
C ILE A 15 9.74 -50.62 -21.64
N ILE A 16 10.11 -51.72 -22.31
CA ILE A 16 11.05 -51.65 -23.45
C ILE A 16 10.34 -51.83 -24.81
N ASN A 17 9.07 -52.25 -24.85
CA ASN A 17 8.26 -52.24 -26.09
C ASN A 17 7.50 -50.90 -26.26
N THR A 18 8.26 -49.82 -26.38
CA THR A 18 7.82 -48.55 -26.96
C THR A 18 9.03 -47.95 -27.64
N ASP A 19 9.35 -48.51 -28.80
CA ASP A 19 10.09 -47.83 -29.84
C ASP A 19 9.32 -46.56 -30.20
N ASN A 20 9.70 -45.44 -29.56
CA ASN A 20 9.86 -44.10 -30.13
C ASN A 20 9.67 -43.03 -29.04
N VAL A 21 10.72 -42.85 -28.24
CA VAL A 21 10.96 -41.65 -27.44
C VAL A 21 11.34 -40.48 -28.36
N THR A 22 10.35 -39.92 -29.07
CA THR A 22 10.42 -38.55 -29.56
C THR A 22 9.45 -37.71 -28.74
N HIS A 23 9.88 -37.29 -27.56
CA HIS A 23 9.39 -36.13 -26.79
C HIS A 23 7.88 -35.82 -26.93
N GLY A 24 7.04 -36.78 -26.51
CA GLY A 24 5.59 -36.63 -26.46
C GLY A 24 5.13 -36.05 -25.13
N VAL A 25 5.22 -34.74 -24.96
CA VAL A 25 4.23 -34.04 -24.13
C VAL A 25 3.17 -33.53 -25.09
N ASN A 26 2.15 -34.34 -25.38
CA ASN A 26 0.95 -33.88 -26.06
C ASN A 26 0.06 -33.18 -25.02
N VAL A 27 0.28 -31.89 -24.80
CA VAL A 27 -0.69 -31.09 -24.05
C VAL A 27 -1.80 -30.73 -25.03
N GLU A 28 -2.87 -31.51 -25.03
CA GLU A 28 -4.10 -31.13 -25.68
C GLU A 28 -4.84 -30.17 -24.73
N VAL A 29 -4.56 -28.87 -24.88
CA VAL A 29 -5.33 -27.82 -24.19
C VAL A 29 -6.72 -27.76 -24.84
N GLY A 30 -7.67 -28.49 -24.25
CA GLY A 30 -9.08 -28.24 -24.53
C GLY A 30 -9.41 -26.79 -24.19
N LYS A 31 -9.57 -25.98 -25.24
CA LYS A 31 -9.91 -24.54 -25.32
C LYS A 31 -8.70 -23.62 -25.55
N GLU A 32 -8.28 -23.50 -26.80
CA GLU A 32 -7.53 -22.34 -27.33
C GLU A 32 -8.31 -21.03 -27.20
N GLN A 33 -9.60 -21.09 -26.84
CA GLN A 33 -10.53 -19.98 -26.86
C GLN A 33 -10.64 -19.30 -25.49
N VAL A 34 -10.55 -17.96 -25.48
CA VAL A 34 -10.67 -17.13 -24.29
C VAL A 34 -11.70 -16.01 -24.48
N ALA A 35 -12.51 -15.76 -23.45
CA ALA A 35 -13.39 -14.60 -23.37
C ALA A 35 -12.80 -13.59 -22.39
N VAL A 36 -12.87 -12.31 -22.71
CA VAL A 36 -12.27 -11.23 -21.91
C VAL A 36 -13.36 -10.27 -21.45
N ASP A 37 -13.48 -10.10 -20.14
CA ASP A 37 -14.38 -9.15 -19.50
C ASP A 37 -13.59 -7.97 -18.91
N LEU A 38 -13.96 -6.75 -19.29
CA LEU A 38 -13.27 -5.51 -18.91
C LEU A 38 -14.25 -4.54 -18.27
N ASN A 39 -13.86 -3.96 -17.14
CA ASN A 39 -14.55 -2.84 -16.53
C ASN A 39 -13.73 -1.58 -16.74
N ILE A 40 -14.30 -0.57 -17.39
CA ILE A 40 -13.60 0.68 -17.72
C ILE A 40 -14.31 1.89 -17.13
N VAL A 41 -13.52 2.88 -16.74
CA VAL A 41 -14.00 4.23 -16.46
C VAL A 41 -13.71 5.06 -17.71
N VAL A 42 -14.72 5.72 -18.25
CA VAL A 42 -14.60 6.49 -19.49
C VAL A 42 -14.46 7.98 -19.17
N GLU A 43 -13.64 8.68 -19.93
CA GLU A 43 -13.53 10.13 -19.80
C GLU A 43 -14.76 10.84 -20.38
N TYR A 44 -15.23 11.88 -19.69
CA TYR A 44 -16.35 12.71 -20.13
C TYR A 44 -16.18 13.23 -21.57
N GLN A 45 -17.25 13.19 -22.36
CA GLN A 45 -17.30 13.57 -23.79
C GLN A 45 -16.43 12.72 -24.75
N LYS A 46 -15.94 11.55 -24.34
CA LYS A 46 -15.36 10.58 -25.28
C LYS A 46 -16.44 9.79 -26.03
N ASN A 47 -16.13 9.42 -27.27
CA ASN A 47 -16.97 8.54 -28.07
C ASN A 47 -16.80 7.08 -27.61
N VAL A 48 -17.77 6.56 -26.87
CA VAL A 48 -17.74 5.19 -26.33
C VAL A 48 -17.64 4.11 -27.43
N PRO A 49 -18.40 4.18 -28.55
CA PRO A 49 -18.24 3.20 -29.64
C PRO A 49 -16.85 3.16 -30.26
N ALA A 50 -16.19 4.31 -30.43
CA ALA A 50 -14.82 4.37 -30.95
C ALA A 50 -13.82 3.77 -29.96
N LEU A 51 -13.97 4.09 -28.67
CA LEU A 51 -13.15 3.55 -27.60
C LEU A 51 -13.28 2.02 -27.50
N TYR A 52 -14.50 1.49 -27.62
CA TYR A 52 -14.74 0.04 -27.62
C TYR A 52 -13.95 -0.67 -28.72
N LYS A 53 -13.93 -0.11 -29.94
CA LYS A 53 -13.16 -0.69 -31.06
C LYS A 53 -11.67 -0.72 -30.75
N GLU A 54 -11.13 0.38 -30.25
CA GLU A 54 -9.72 0.49 -29.91
C GLU A 54 -9.32 -0.52 -28.81
N ILE A 55 -10.13 -0.61 -27.74
CA ILE A 55 -9.92 -1.59 -26.67
C ILE A 55 -9.96 -3.01 -27.23
N LYS A 56 -10.94 -3.34 -28.06
CA LYS A 56 -11.07 -4.68 -28.66
C LYS A 56 -9.85 -5.04 -29.50
N ASP A 57 -9.39 -4.14 -30.37
CA ASP A 57 -8.23 -4.38 -31.23
C ASP A 57 -6.96 -4.60 -30.40
N VAL A 58 -6.75 -3.78 -29.36
CA VAL A 58 -5.59 -3.91 -28.47
C VAL A 58 -5.65 -5.22 -27.70
N VAL A 59 -6.79 -5.54 -27.08
CA VAL A 59 -6.96 -6.74 -26.25
C VAL A 59 -6.76 -8.00 -27.07
N VAL A 60 -7.42 -8.11 -28.24
CA VAL A 60 -7.25 -9.25 -29.15
C VAL A 60 -5.79 -9.37 -29.57
N SER A 61 -5.17 -8.27 -30.02
CA SER A 61 -3.78 -8.28 -30.46
C SER A 61 -2.82 -8.74 -29.36
N GLN A 62 -2.99 -8.24 -28.13
CA GLN A 62 -2.09 -8.54 -27.01
C GLN A 62 -2.27 -9.97 -26.50
N VAL A 63 -3.51 -10.41 -26.31
CA VAL A 63 -3.80 -11.76 -25.80
C VAL A 63 -3.30 -12.82 -26.78
N THR A 64 -3.59 -12.66 -28.07
CA THR A 64 -3.08 -13.59 -29.09
C THR A 64 -1.55 -13.57 -29.16
N LYS A 65 -0.90 -12.41 -29.10
CA LYS A 65 0.58 -12.33 -29.16
C LYS A 65 1.28 -12.92 -27.94
N MET A 66 0.68 -12.83 -26.75
CA MET A 66 1.33 -13.27 -25.50
C MET A 66 1.04 -14.73 -25.15
N THR A 67 -0.12 -15.23 -25.54
CA THR A 67 -0.64 -16.52 -25.06
C THR A 67 -0.98 -17.51 -26.17
N ASP A 68 -0.93 -17.07 -27.44
CA ASP A 68 -1.38 -17.83 -28.60
C ASP A 68 -2.85 -18.33 -28.47
N LEU A 69 -3.66 -17.70 -27.60
CA LEU A 69 -5.08 -17.98 -27.46
C LEU A 69 -5.92 -17.19 -28.48
N GLU A 70 -7.00 -17.80 -28.94
CA GLU A 70 -8.04 -17.22 -29.76
C GLU A 70 -9.06 -16.49 -28.88
N VAL A 71 -9.19 -15.17 -29.04
CA VAL A 71 -10.19 -14.40 -28.29
C VAL A 71 -11.55 -14.51 -28.96
N VAL A 72 -12.50 -15.21 -28.33
CA VAL A 72 -13.85 -15.41 -28.89
C VAL A 72 -14.78 -14.24 -28.63
N GLU A 73 -14.64 -13.58 -27.48
CA GLU A 73 -15.52 -12.48 -27.09
C GLU A 73 -14.76 -11.47 -26.20
N VAL A 74 -15.09 -10.18 -26.38
CA VAL A 74 -14.61 -9.09 -25.53
C VAL A 74 -15.80 -8.28 -25.05
N ASN A 75 -16.10 -8.41 -23.76
CA ASN A 75 -17.15 -7.69 -23.07
C ASN A 75 -16.54 -6.49 -22.35
N VAL A 76 -17.04 -5.29 -22.65
CA VAL A 76 -16.56 -4.04 -22.03
C VAL A 76 -17.74 -3.38 -21.33
N ASN A 77 -17.65 -3.30 -20.01
CA ASN A 77 -18.62 -2.66 -19.15
C ASN A 77 -18.09 -1.29 -18.71
N VAL A 78 -18.88 -0.23 -18.90
CA VAL A 78 -18.55 1.11 -18.44
C VAL A 78 -19.09 1.28 -17.03
N VAL A 79 -18.20 1.30 -16.04
CA VAL A 79 -18.60 1.40 -14.63
C VAL A 79 -18.84 2.84 -14.18
N ASP A 80 -18.17 3.81 -14.80
CA ASP A 80 -18.28 5.23 -14.43
C ASP A 80 -17.81 6.15 -15.58
N ILE A 81 -18.21 7.42 -15.53
CA ILE A 81 -17.77 8.48 -16.44
C ILE A 81 -17.22 9.65 -15.62
N LYS A 82 -15.91 9.89 -15.71
CA LYS A 82 -15.23 10.96 -14.96
C LYS A 82 -14.60 11.99 -15.89
N THR A 83 -14.53 13.25 -15.48
CA THR A 83 -13.65 14.21 -16.18
C THR A 83 -12.18 13.93 -15.82
N LYS A 84 -11.24 14.41 -16.65
CA LYS A 84 -9.80 14.30 -16.32
C LYS A 84 -9.47 14.91 -14.96
N GLU A 85 -10.07 16.07 -14.66
CA GLU A 85 -9.90 16.78 -13.39
C GLU A 85 -10.38 15.94 -12.20
N GLN A 86 -11.50 15.22 -12.34
CA GLN A 86 -11.98 14.31 -11.29
C GLN A 86 -11.11 13.07 -11.15
N HIS A 87 -10.47 12.61 -12.22
CA HIS A 87 -9.57 11.46 -12.19
C HIS A 87 -8.22 11.81 -11.53
N GLU A 88 -7.69 13.02 -11.78
CA GLU A 88 -6.49 13.50 -11.11
C GLU A 88 -6.75 13.79 -9.63
N ALA A 89 -7.87 14.43 -9.26
CA ALA A 89 -8.23 14.71 -7.87
C ALA A 89 -8.30 13.46 -6.97
N ASP A 90 -8.84 12.35 -7.50
CA ASP A 90 -8.94 11.07 -6.77
C ASP A 90 -7.55 10.48 -6.46
N SER A 91 -6.57 10.71 -7.34
CA SER A 91 -5.20 10.21 -7.20
C SER A 91 -4.31 11.00 -6.22
N VAL A 92 -4.71 12.21 -5.82
CA VAL A 92 -3.92 13.08 -4.91
C VAL A 92 -4.30 12.95 -3.43
N SER A 93 -5.38 12.23 -3.08
CA SER A 93 -5.92 12.25 -1.71
C SER A 93 -5.00 11.62 -0.64
N LEU A 94 -4.01 10.80 -1.02
CA LEU A 94 -3.13 10.15 -0.05
C LEU A 94 -2.05 11.08 0.51
N GLN A 95 -1.58 12.07 -0.28
CA GLN A 95 -0.62 13.07 0.21
C GLN A 95 -1.31 14.20 0.99
N ASP A 96 -2.58 14.48 0.68
CA ASP A 96 -3.37 15.51 1.36
C ASP A 96 -3.68 15.10 2.82
N ARG A 97 -4.12 13.84 3.01
CA ARG A 97 -4.46 13.32 4.35
C ARG A 97 -3.29 13.26 5.33
N VAL A 98 -2.06 12.99 4.87
CA VAL A 98 -0.88 12.99 5.75
C VAL A 98 -0.44 14.41 6.12
N THR A 99 -0.71 15.39 5.25
CA THR A 99 -0.40 16.80 5.48
C THR A 99 -1.34 17.41 6.53
N ASP A 100 -2.64 17.10 6.46
CA ASP A 100 -3.63 17.53 7.47
C ASP A 100 -3.38 16.97 8.88
N VAL A 101 -2.91 15.72 8.99
CA VAL A 101 -2.59 15.12 10.30
C VAL A 101 -1.31 15.72 10.88
N ALA A 102 -0.31 16.00 10.03
CA ALA A 102 0.93 16.63 10.47
C ALA A 102 0.72 18.08 10.93
N SER A 103 -0.08 18.87 10.20
CA SER A 103 -0.41 20.24 10.58
C SER A 103 -1.21 20.29 11.88
N SER A 104 -2.30 19.52 11.98
CA SER A 104 -3.15 19.49 13.18
C SER A 104 -2.41 19.01 14.44
N THR A 105 -1.52 18.03 14.32
CA THR A 105 -0.69 17.57 15.45
C THR A 105 0.36 18.60 15.86
N GLY A 106 1.00 19.28 14.89
CA GLY A 106 1.99 20.33 15.16
C GLY A 106 1.37 21.55 15.84
N GLU A 107 0.20 21.99 15.35
CA GLU A 107 -0.53 23.13 15.87
C GLU A 107 -1.02 22.86 17.31
N PHE A 108 -1.63 21.70 17.55
CA PHE A 108 -2.06 21.30 18.90
C PHE A 108 -0.88 21.17 19.89
N ALA A 109 0.22 20.52 19.47
CA ALA A 109 1.40 20.39 20.33
C ALA A 109 2.01 21.75 20.68
N SER A 110 2.05 22.69 19.73
CA SER A 110 2.57 24.04 19.96
C SER A 110 1.71 24.84 20.93
N GLU A 111 0.38 24.78 20.83
CA GLU A 111 -0.53 25.45 21.77
C GLU A 111 -0.43 24.92 23.20
N GLN A 112 -0.32 23.59 23.37
CA GLN A 112 -0.18 22.98 24.70
C GLN A 112 1.21 23.29 25.29
N PHE A 113 2.26 23.26 24.47
CA PHE A 113 3.62 23.55 24.91
C PHE A 113 3.82 25.03 25.27
N GLU A 114 3.25 25.97 24.50
CA GLU A 114 3.28 27.40 24.84
C GLU A 114 2.53 27.70 26.14
N LYS A 115 1.34 27.11 26.35
CA LYS A 115 0.59 27.27 27.61
C LYS A 115 1.38 26.75 28.80
N VAL A 116 2.02 25.60 28.67
CA VAL A 116 2.87 25.01 29.72
C VAL A 116 4.09 25.88 30.00
N LYS A 117 4.77 26.38 28.96
CA LYS A 117 5.94 27.25 29.12
C LYS A 117 5.59 28.60 29.75
N SER A 118 4.45 29.17 29.37
CA SER A 118 3.94 30.43 29.95
C SER A 118 3.57 30.26 31.43
N GLY A 119 2.85 29.19 31.78
CA GLY A 119 2.44 28.90 33.16
C GLY A 119 3.61 28.56 34.09
N ILE A 120 4.63 27.83 33.60
CA ILE A 120 5.86 27.55 34.36
C ILE A 120 6.69 28.83 34.54
N GLY A 121 6.79 29.68 33.52
CA GLY A 121 7.56 30.93 33.59
C GLY A 121 7.08 31.88 34.67
N SER A 122 5.76 32.06 34.81
CA SER A 122 5.18 32.90 35.87
C SER A 122 5.30 32.29 37.26
N GLY A 123 5.16 30.96 37.38
CA GLY A 123 5.21 30.26 38.66
C GLY A 123 6.62 30.23 39.27
N VAL A 124 7.64 30.00 38.44
CA VAL A 124 9.04 29.92 38.91
C VAL A 124 9.56 31.31 39.30
N ALA A 125 9.19 32.37 38.58
CA ALA A 125 9.54 33.74 38.94
C ALA A 125 8.96 34.15 40.31
N ALA A 126 7.68 33.84 40.56
CA ALA A 126 7.02 34.14 41.84
C ALA A 126 7.62 33.36 43.02
N VAL A 127 8.06 32.12 42.81
CA VAL A 127 8.74 31.32 43.85
C VAL A 127 10.15 31.85 44.12
N GLN A 128 10.88 32.29 43.10
CA GLN A 128 12.21 32.85 43.26
C GLN A 128 12.19 34.20 44.01
N GLU A 129 11.17 35.03 43.78
CA GLU A 129 10.95 36.29 44.48
C GLU A 129 10.65 36.06 45.98
N LYS A 130 9.72 35.15 46.31
CA LYS A 130 9.38 34.85 47.71
C LYS A 130 10.50 34.14 48.49
N VAL A 131 11.32 33.32 47.81
CA VAL A 131 12.51 32.72 48.44
C VAL A 131 13.56 33.79 48.75
N GLY A 132 13.70 34.80 47.88
CA GLY A 132 14.58 35.95 48.12
C GLY A 132 14.16 36.77 49.34
N GLU A 133 12.89 37.15 49.44
CA GLU A 133 12.37 37.90 50.60
C GLU A 133 12.46 37.07 51.90
N GLY A 134 12.18 35.77 51.83
CA GLY A 134 12.29 34.87 52.97
C GLY A 134 13.71 34.78 53.50
N VAL A 135 14.72 34.68 52.63
CA VAL A 135 16.12 34.56 53.04
C VAL A 135 16.68 35.84 53.66
N GLU A 136 16.21 37.01 53.23
CA GLU A 136 16.57 38.29 53.84
C GLU A 136 15.93 38.48 55.22
N ALA A 137 14.67 38.05 55.40
CA ALA A 137 13.98 38.12 56.68
C ALA A 137 14.68 37.28 57.77
N VAL A 138 15.10 36.04 57.46
CA VAL A 138 15.81 35.19 58.45
C VAL A 138 17.20 35.75 58.80
N LYS A 139 17.85 36.42 57.84
CA LYS A 139 19.16 37.07 58.05
C LYS A 139 19.05 38.35 58.89
N GLY A 140 17.91 39.04 58.84
CA GLY A 140 17.58 40.18 59.70
C GLY A 140 17.37 39.76 61.15
N GLU A 141 16.54 38.75 61.40
CA GLU A 141 16.24 38.26 62.76
C GLU A 141 17.48 37.66 63.45
N ALA A 142 18.36 36.98 62.71
CA ALA A 142 19.59 36.41 63.27
C ALA A 142 20.62 37.47 63.71
N LYS A 143 20.55 38.70 63.18
CA LYS A 143 21.47 39.79 63.56
C LYS A 143 21.02 40.57 64.79
N GLU A 144 19.72 40.61 65.08
CA GLU A 144 19.18 41.33 66.24
C GLU A 144 19.37 40.54 67.54
N ASN A 145 19.23 39.21 67.50
CA ASN A 145 19.32 38.36 68.69
C ASN A 145 20.76 38.06 69.16
N ALA A 146 21.77 38.53 68.43
CA ALA A 146 23.19 38.32 68.74
C ALA A 146 23.86 39.51 69.48
N ARG A 147 23.12 40.61 69.77
CA ARG A 147 23.71 41.84 70.31
C ARG A 147 23.30 42.23 71.74
N VAL A 148 22.63 41.33 72.46
CA VAL A 148 22.38 41.48 73.91
C VAL A 148 23.01 40.30 74.67
N HIS A 149 24.33 40.33 74.77
CA HIS A 149 25.12 39.86 75.90
C HIS A 149 26.28 40.84 76.09
#